data_AF-A0A059DWX3-F1
#
_entry.id   AF-A0A059DWX3-F1
#
_cell.length_a   1.000
_cell.length_b   1.000
_cell.length_c   1.000
_cell.angle_alpha   90.00
_cell.angle_beta   90.00
_cell.angle_gamma   90.00
#
_symmetry.space_group_name_H-M   'P 1'
#
loop_
_entity.id
_entity.type
_entity.pdbx_description
1 polymer ?
#
loop_
_entity_poly.entity_id
_entity_poly.type
_entity_poly.pdbx_seq_one_letter_code
_entity_poly.pdbx_strand_id
1 'polypeptide(L)'
;MKSDHHVILRVITKTLIPVIVLYGLYVQFHGDFGPGGGFQAGVILAVGVILYALVFGVPSAMRAVPPAFTRSVAAIGVLLYAGVGFWALLQGGQYLEYQALFQEEPGGHHGQHVGIILIELGVLFGVSGAMLTIFYAFAGRVAEIRDEDW
;
A
#
# COMPACT_ATOMS: atom_id res chain seq x y z
N MET A 1 -23.26 30.93 10.02
CA MET A 1 -22.95 29.53 9.65
C MET A 1 -22.07 29.60 8.42
N LYS A 2 -20.75 29.40 8.54
CA LYS A 2 -19.85 29.41 7.38
C LYS A 2 -20.30 28.29 6.45
N SER A 3 -20.65 28.64 5.22
CA SER A 3 -20.94 27.69 4.15
C SER A 3 -19.69 26.82 3.98
N ASP A 4 -19.79 25.52 4.24
CA ASP A 4 -18.74 24.57 3.86
C ASP A 4 -18.69 24.57 2.32
N HIS A 5 -17.82 25.39 1.73
CA HIS A 5 -17.74 25.55 0.27
C HIS A 5 -17.31 24.27 -0.48
N HIS A 6 -17.04 23.17 0.23
CA HIS A 6 -16.57 21.90 -0.32
C HIS A 6 -17.43 20.68 0.07
N VAL A 7 -18.72 20.84 0.43
CA VAL A 7 -19.59 19.70 0.80
C VAL A 7 -19.61 18.61 -0.28
N ILE A 8 -19.75 18.98 -1.55
CA ILE A 8 -19.79 18.03 -2.68
C ILE A 8 -18.49 17.21 -2.72
N LEU A 9 -17.33 17.88 -2.65
CA LEU A 9 -16.02 17.23 -2.67
C LEU A 9 -15.87 16.26 -1.49
N ARG A 10 -16.25 16.67 -0.27
CA ARG A 10 -16.20 15.83 0.93
C ARG A 10 -17.08 14.58 0.80
N VAL A 11 -18.28 14.71 0.25
CA VAL A 11 -19.22 13.58 0.06
C VAL A 11 -18.70 12.60 -1.00
N ILE A 12 -18.25 13.11 -2.14
CA ILE A 12 -17.71 12.27 -3.23
C ILE A 12 -16.45 11.55 -2.77
N THR A 13 -15.50 12.24 -2.13
CA THR A 13 -14.25 11.63 -1.65
C THR A 13 -14.50 10.50 -0.66
N LYS A 14 -15.42 10.68 0.31
CA LYS A 14 -15.77 9.59 1.24
C LYS A 14 -16.31 8.34 0.54
N THR A 15 -17.04 8.54 -0.55
CA THR A 15 -17.62 7.45 -1.34
C THR A 15 -16.58 6.78 -2.24
N LEU A 16 -15.61 7.54 -2.76
CA LEU A 16 -14.54 7.02 -3.62
C LEU A 16 -13.47 6.23 -2.87
N ILE A 17 -13.14 6.58 -1.62
CA ILE A 17 -12.08 5.89 -0.87
C ILE A 17 -12.29 4.36 -0.80
N PRO A 18 -13.48 3.85 -0.43
CA PRO A 18 -13.74 2.40 -0.48
C PRO A 18 -13.55 1.79 -1.87
N VAL A 19 -13.95 2.50 -2.93
CA VAL A 19 -13.81 2.05 -4.32
C VAL A 19 -12.34 1.99 -4.73
N ILE A 20 -11.54 2.99 -4.36
CA ILE A 20 -10.08 3.03 -4.59
C ILE A 20 -9.41 1.85 -3.88
N VAL A 21 -9.76 1.61 -2.61
CA VAL A 21 -9.22 0.49 -1.83
C VAL A 21 -9.60 -0.85 -2.48
N LEU A 22 -10.87 -1.04 -2.83
CA LEU A 22 -11.34 -2.25 -3.50
C LEU A 22 -10.61 -2.48 -4.84
N TYR A 23 -10.41 -1.43 -5.63
CA TYR A 23 -9.67 -1.51 -6.88
C TYR A 23 -8.19 -1.84 -6.66
N GLY A 24 -7.54 -1.26 -5.64
CA GLY A 24 -6.18 -1.62 -5.27
C GLY A 24 -6.04 -3.09 -4.88
N LEU A 25 -7.01 -3.63 -4.12
CA LEU A 25 -7.06 -5.06 -3.80
C LEU A 25 -7.30 -5.93 -5.04
N TYR A 26 -8.17 -5.50 -5.96
CA TYR A 26 -8.34 -6.17 -7.25
C TYR A 26 -7.02 -6.25 -8.03
N VAL A 27 -6.28 -5.13 -8.14
CA VAL A 27 -4.98 -5.06 -8.82
C VAL A 27 -3.92 -5.94 -8.13
N GLN A 28 -3.95 -6.05 -6.80
CA GLN A 28 -3.06 -6.93 -6.05
C GLN A 28 -3.30 -8.42 -6.38
N PHE A 29 -4.56 -8.85 -6.39
CA PHE A 29 -4.90 -10.26 -6.57
C PHE A 29 -5.04 -10.70 -8.03
N HIS A 30 -4.93 -9.78 -8.99
CA HIS A 30 -4.98 -10.08 -10.44
C HIS A 30 -3.69 -9.70 -11.17
N GLY A 31 -2.61 -9.39 -10.44
CA GLY A 31 -1.32 -9.04 -11.04
C GLY A 31 -0.64 -10.19 -11.79
N ASP A 32 -1.05 -11.42 -11.52
CA ASP A 32 -0.65 -12.66 -12.19
C ASP A 32 -1.38 -12.90 -13.51
N PHE A 33 -2.59 -12.37 -13.68
CA PHE A 33 -3.42 -12.54 -14.89
C PHE A 33 -3.35 -11.35 -15.86
N GLY A 34 -2.71 -10.24 -15.50
CA GLY A 34 -2.65 -9.02 -16.32
C GLY A 34 -1.69 -7.96 -15.78
N PRO A 35 -1.63 -6.77 -16.40
CA PRO A 35 -0.79 -5.68 -15.91
C PRO A 35 -1.25 -5.23 -14.52
N GLY A 36 -0.41 -5.44 -13.51
CA GLY A 36 -0.75 -5.18 -12.12
C GLY A 36 0.37 -5.61 -11.17
N GLY A 37 -0.02 -5.93 -9.94
CA GLY A 37 0.91 -6.35 -8.87
C GLY A 37 0.87 -5.42 -7.66
N GLY A 38 1.68 -5.77 -6.67
CA GLY A 38 1.77 -5.13 -5.37
C GLY A 38 2.30 -3.70 -5.43
N PHE A 39 3.15 -3.38 -6.41
CA PHE A 39 3.63 -2.01 -6.57
C PHE A 39 2.47 -1.06 -6.92
N GLN A 40 1.74 -1.37 -7.99
CA GLN A 40 0.62 -0.56 -8.47
C GLN A 40 -0.50 -0.53 -7.44
N ALA A 41 -0.83 -1.68 -6.84
CA ALA A 41 -1.81 -1.78 -5.76
C ALA A 41 -1.41 -0.89 -4.56
N GLY A 42 -0.14 -0.94 -4.14
CA GLY A 42 0.38 -0.12 -3.05
C GLY A 42 0.27 1.38 -3.33
N VAL A 43 0.55 1.81 -4.56
CA VAL A 43 0.35 3.22 -4.99
C VAL A 43 -1.13 3.60 -4.94
N ILE A 44 -2.03 2.74 -5.44
CA ILE A 44 -3.48 2.99 -5.43
C ILE A 44 -4.00 3.16 -3.99
N LEU A 45 -3.57 2.30 -3.06
CA LEU A 45 -3.92 2.41 -1.65
C LEU A 45 -3.40 3.73 -1.03
N ALA A 46 -2.17 4.11 -1.35
CA ALA A 46 -1.61 5.39 -0.89
C ALA A 46 -2.42 6.59 -1.43
N VAL A 47 -2.85 6.54 -2.70
CA VAL A 47 -3.69 7.58 -3.31
C VAL A 47 -5.00 7.76 -2.55
N GLY A 48 -5.62 6.70 -2.03
CA GLY A 48 -6.84 6.82 -1.22
C GLY A 48 -6.63 7.70 0.03
N VAL A 49 -5.51 7.53 0.72
CA VAL A 49 -5.16 8.34 1.91
C VAL A 49 -4.72 9.75 1.52
N ILE A 50 -3.97 9.91 0.42
CA ILE A 50 -3.58 11.22 -0.11
C ILE A 50 -4.81 12.03 -0.52
N LEU A 51 -5.78 11.42 -1.22
CA LEU A 51 -7.04 12.05 -1.58
C LEU A 51 -7.80 12.51 -0.33
N TYR A 52 -7.83 11.69 0.72
CA TYR A 52 -8.41 12.07 2.01
C TYR A 52 -7.67 13.28 2.62
N ALA A 53 -6.34 13.29 2.60
CA ALA A 53 -5.53 14.41 3.09
C ALA A 53 -5.77 15.72 2.32
N LEU A 54 -5.93 15.65 0.99
CA LEU A 54 -6.19 16.82 0.15
C LEU A 54 -7.56 17.45 0.41
N VAL A 55 -8.57 16.64 0.78
CA VAL A 55 -9.96 17.11 0.97
C VAL A 55 -10.28 17.43 2.43
N PHE A 56 -9.70 16.70 3.38
CA PHE A 56 -9.98 16.83 4.81
C PHE A 56 -8.82 17.44 5.60
N GLY A 57 -7.71 17.75 4.94
CA GLY A 57 -6.49 18.29 5.53
C GLY A 57 -5.52 17.21 6.01
N VAL A 58 -4.23 17.52 5.91
CA VAL A 58 -3.13 16.65 6.37
C VAL A 58 -3.26 16.25 7.84
N PRO A 59 -3.66 17.13 8.79
CA PRO A 59 -3.85 16.73 10.19
C PRO A 59 -4.92 15.65 10.37
N SER A 60 -6.03 15.74 9.61
CA SER A 60 -7.09 14.73 9.64
C SER A 60 -6.61 13.39 9.10
N ALA A 61 -5.84 13.40 8.01
CA ALA A 61 -5.23 12.19 7.45
C ALA A 61 -4.22 11.55 8.39
N MET A 62 -3.34 12.34 9.03
CA MET A 62 -2.38 11.85 10.02
C MET A 62 -3.06 11.27 11.27
N ARG A 63 -4.27 11.73 11.63
CA ARG A 63 -5.06 11.10 12.71
C ARG A 63 -5.63 9.75 12.27
N ALA A 64 -6.12 9.66 11.03
CA ALA A 64 -6.69 8.42 10.50
C ALA A 64 -5.62 7.36 10.18
N VAL A 65 -4.49 7.78 9.62
CA VAL A 65 -3.34 6.95 9.25
C VAL A 65 -2.07 7.61 9.79
N PRO A 66 -1.64 7.27 11.01
CA PRO A 66 -0.50 7.91 11.68
C PRO A 66 0.83 7.73 10.93
N PRO A 67 1.74 8.73 10.94
CA PRO A 67 3.06 8.60 10.32
C PRO A 67 3.92 7.45 10.88
N ALA A 68 3.72 7.08 12.14
CA ALA A 68 4.37 5.89 12.71
C ALA A 68 3.86 4.62 12.04
N PHE A 69 2.55 4.51 11.82
CA PHE A 69 1.94 3.37 11.14
C PHE A 69 2.43 3.24 9.70
N THR A 70 2.53 4.34 8.93
CA THR A 70 3.03 4.28 7.54
C THR A 70 4.47 3.76 7.47
N ARG A 71 5.34 4.18 8.40
CA ARG A 71 6.72 3.68 8.50
C ARG A 71 6.75 2.21 8.91
N SER A 72 5.93 1.81 9.87
CA SER A 72 5.82 0.40 10.27
C SER A 72 5.33 -0.48 9.13
N VAL A 73 4.31 -0.06 8.37
CA VAL A 73 3.82 -0.79 7.20
C VAL A 73 4.91 -0.93 6.14
N ALA A 74 5.66 0.13 5.85
CA ALA A 74 6.79 0.06 4.92
C ALA A 74 7.84 -0.97 5.37
N ALA A 75 8.23 -0.92 6.66
CA ALA A 75 9.19 -1.85 7.23
C ALA A 75 8.69 -3.31 7.22
N ILE A 76 7.44 -3.53 7.61
CA ILE A 76 6.79 -4.85 7.56
C ILE A 76 6.78 -5.40 6.13
N GLY A 77 6.51 -4.56 5.13
CA GLY A 77 6.55 -4.98 3.73
C GLY A 77 7.92 -5.50 3.29
N VAL A 78 8.99 -4.76 3.63
CA VAL A 78 10.37 -5.19 3.35
C VAL A 78 10.73 -6.46 4.12
N LEU A 79 10.33 -6.56 5.39
CA LEU A 79 10.57 -7.74 6.23
C LEU A 79 9.81 -8.97 5.72
N LEU A 80 8.59 -8.80 5.22
CA LEU A 80 7.81 -9.88 4.62
C LEU A 80 8.50 -10.39 3.35
N TYR A 81 8.89 -9.49 2.45
CA TYR A 81 9.62 -9.84 1.22
C TYR A 81 10.91 -10.59 1.54
N ALA A 82 11.75 -10.03 2.41
CA ALA A 82 13.01 -10.65 2.81
C ALA A 82 12.79 -11.97 3.55
N GLY A 83 11.76 -12.02 4.40
CA GLY A 83 11.37 -13.20 5.17
C GLY A 83 11.02 -14.40 4.30
N VAL A 84 10.34 -14.21 3.17
CA VAL A 84 10.08 -15.27 2.19
C VAL A 84 11.40 -15.85 1.65
N GLY A 85 12.37 -14.99 1.33
CA GLY A 85 13.67 -15.43 0.84
C GLY A 85 14.50 -16.17 1.89
N PHE A 86 14.51 -15.68 3.14
CA PHE A 86 15.14 -16.39 4.25
C PHE A 86 14.45 -17.72 4.57
N TRP A 87 13.13 -17.78 4.46
CA TRP A 87 12.39 -19.02 4.63
C TRP A 87 12.80 -20.07 3.59
N ALA A 88 12.93 -19.68 2.31
CA ALA A 88 13.42 -20.59 1.27
C ALA A 88 14.82 -21.17 1.58
N LEU A 89 15.72 -20.34 2.12
CA LEU A 89 17.05 -20.79 2.58
C LEU A 89 16.95 -21.80 3.73
N LEU A 90 16.08 -21.56 4.72
CA LEU A 90 15.87 -22.47 5.85
C LEU A 90 15.32 -23.83 5.40
N GLN A 91 14.57 -23.85 4.31
CA GLN A 91 14.04 -25.08 3.71
C GLN A 91 15.07 -25.85 2.86
N GLY A 92 16.29 -25.32 2.71
CA GLY A 92 17.38 -25.94 1.95
C GLY A 92 17.49 -25.50 0.48
N GLY A 93 16.66 -24.54 0.05
CA GLY A 93 16.73 -23.94 -1.29
C GLY A 93 17.66 -22.73 -1.37
N GLN A 94 17.67 -22.06 -2.52
CA GLN A 94 18.30 -20.77 -2.74
C GLN A 94 17.40 -19.62 -2.28
N TYR A 95 17.97 -18.43 -2.08
CA TYR A 95 17.20 -17.24 -1.70
C TYR A 95 16.14 -16.92 -2.77
N LEU A 96 14.88 -16.81 -2.34
CA LEU A 96 13.69 -16.62 -3.20
C LEU A 96 13.43 -17.79 -4.19
N GLU A 97 13.95 -18.98 -3.93
CA GLU A 97 13.56 -20.19 -4.66
C GLU A 97 12.19 -20.67 -4.16
N TYR A 98 11.11 -20.22 -4.80
CA TYR A 98 9.76 -20.47 -4.29
C TYR A 98 9.35 -21.95 -4.31
N GLN A 99 9.93 -22.78 -5.19
CA GLN A 99 9.72 -24.22 -5.20
C GLN A 99 10.16 -24.89 -3.88
N ALA A 100 11.16 -24.31 -3.20
CA ALA A 100 11.70 -24.87 -1.98
C ALA A 100 10.87 -24.52 -0.73
N LEU A 101 9.88 -23.61 -0.82
CA LEU A 101 9.16 -23.08 0.36
C LEU A 101 8.43 -24.15 1.18
N PHE A 102 7.96 -25.22 0.54
CA PHE A 102 7.16 -26.28 1.19
C PHE A 102 7.72 -27.70 1.03
N GLN A 103 8.94 -27.86 0.48
CA GLN A 103 9.56 -29.17 0.23
C GLN A 103 8.62 -30.12 -0.54
N GLU A 104 7.97 -29.60 -1.58
CA GLU A 104 7.06 -30.37 -2.43
C GLU A 104 7.81 -31.40 -3.29
N GLU A 105 7.10 -32.43 -3.73
CA GLU A 105 7.65 -33.35 -4.73
C GLU A 105 7.98 -32.64 -6.05
N PRO A 106 8.96 -33.16 -6.82
CA PRO A 106 9.32 -32.58 -8.11
C PRO A 106 8.11 -32.42 -9.03
N GLY A 107 7.83 -31.19 -9.46
CA GLY A 107 6.65 -30.84 -10.27
C GLY A 107 5.53 -30.14 -9.48
N GLY A 108 5.67 -29.97 -8.18
CA GLY A 108 4.81 -29.10 -7.37
C GLY A 108 4.91 -27.63 -7.78
N HIS A 109 3.77 -26.94 -7.80
CA HIS A 109 3.68 -25.51 -8.14
C HIS A 109 3.12 -24.66 -6.99
N HIS A 110 2.84 -25.26 -5.83
CA HIS A 110 2.13 -24.56 -4.76
C HIS A 110 3.04 -23.52 -4.08
N GLY A 111 4.31 -23.87 -3.83
CA GLY A 111 5.34 -22.92 -3.39
C GLY A 111 5.48 -21.70 -4.30
N GLN A 112 5.42 -21.89 -5.63
CA GLN A 112 5.48 -20.78 -6.59
C GLN A 112 4.28 -19.82 -6.46
N HIS A 113 3.06 -20.36 -6.36
CA HIS A 113 1.84 -19.53 -6.23
C HIS A 113 1.81 -18.77 -4.89
N VAL A 114 2.19 -19.43 -3.79
CA VAL A 114 2.20 -18.76 -2.48
C VAL A 114 3.36 -17.78 -2.38
N GLY A 115 4.54 -18.14 -2.88
CA GLY A 115 5.73 -17.29 -2.90
C GLY A 115 5.47 -15.96 -3.61
N ILE A 116 4.90 -16.01 -4.83
CA ILE A 116 4.59 -14.79 -5.58
C ILE A 116 3.55 -13.93 -4.86
N ILE A 117 2.50 -14.52 -4.28
CA ILE A 117 1.48 -13.75 -3.54
C ILE A 117 2.10 -13.07 -2.30
N LEU A 118 2.96 -13.77 -1.55
CA LEU A 118 3.57 -13.24 -0.33
C LEU A 118 4.56 -12.10 -0.63
N ILE A 119 5.41 -12.23 -1.65
CA ILE A 119 6.35 -11.16 -2.00
C ILE A 119 5.59 -9.93 -2.52
N GLU A 120 4.55 -10.12 -3.33
CA GLU A 120 3.76 -9.03 -3.88
C GLU A 120 2.99 -8.30 -2.77
N LEU A 121 2.49 -9.04 -1.76
CA LEU A 121 1.92 -8.44 -0.56
C LEU A 121 2.96 -7.62 0.23
N GLY A 122 4.19 -8.13 0.31
CA GLY A 122 5.33 -7.39 0.87
C GLY A 122 5.61 -6.09 0.11
N VAL A 123 5.61 -6.13 -1.23
CA VAL A 123 5.75 -4.95 -2.10
C VAL A 123 4.60 -3.98 -1.89
N LEU A 124 3.34 -4.44 -1.79
CA LEU A 124 2.18 -3.59 -1.51
C LEU A 124 2.33 -2.81 -0.21
N PHE A 125 2.72 -3.47 0.87
CA PHE A 125 2.97 -2.81 2.15
C PHE A 125 4.18 -1.85 2.07
N GLY A 126 5.28 -2.30 1.46
CA GLY A 126 6.48 -1.49 1.26
C GLY A 126 6.16 -0.18 0.53
N VAL A 127 5.50 -0.28 -0.60
CA VAL A 127 5.18 0.84 -1.49
C VAL A 127 4.13 1.76 -0.87
N SER A 128 3.02 1.22 -0.35
CA SER A 128 1.97 2.06 0.28
C SER A 128 2.52 2.84 1.48
N GLY A 129 3.27 2.18 2.36
CA GLY A 129 3.91 2.80 3.52
C GLY A 129 4.96 3.84 3.13
N ALA A 130 5.81 3.55 2.14
CA ALA A 130 6.83 4.47 1.66
C ALA A 130 6.22 5.72 1.02
N MET A 131 5.24 5.55 0.12
CA MET A 131 4.55 6.66 -0.55
C MET A 131 3.88 7.60 0.45
N LEU A 132 3.19 7.06 1.45
CA LEU A 132 2.56 7.89 2.50
C LEU A 132 3.57 8.56 3.41
N THR A 133 4.66 7.87 3.74
CA THR A 133 5.74 8.46 4.55
C THR A 133 6.40 9.63 3.81
N ILE A 134 6.66 9.48 2.50
CA ILE A 134 7.16 10.55 1.64
C ILE A 134 6.15 11.69 1.59
N PHE A 135 4.88 11.40 1.29
CA PHE A 135 3.82 12.41 1.24
C PHE A 135 3.74 13.22 2.53
N TYR A 136 3.72 12.59 3.70
CA TYR A 136 3.70 13.28 4.99
C TYR A 136 4.96 14.09 5.27
N ALA A 137 6.14 13.64 4.82
CA ALA A 137 7.38 14.39 4.97
C ALA A 137 7.38 15.72 4.21
N PHE A 138 6.70 15.78 3.05
CA PHE A 138 6.54 16.99 2.24
C PHE A 138 5.33 17.82 2.68
N ALA A 139 4.15 17.20 2.78
CA ALA A 139 2.89 17.88 3.06
C ALA A 139 2.86 18.51 4.47
N GLY A 140 3.59 17.93 5.44
CA GLY A 140 3.74 18.52 6.77
C GLY A 140 4.62 19.77 6.84
N ARG A 141 5.27 20.16 5.73
CA ARG A 141 6.14 21.35 5.65
C ARG A 141 5.52 22.51 4.89
N VAL A 142 4.41 22.30 4.18
CA VAL A 142 3.76 23.35 3.39
C VAL A 142 2.90 24.20 4.33
N ALA A 143 3.09 25.52 4.29
CA ALA A 143 2.24 26.46 5.01
C ALA A 143 0.79 26.31 4.53
N GLU A 144 -0.16 26.36 5.46
CA GLU A 144 -1.58 26.26 5.19
C GLU A 144 -1.97 27.31 4.13
N ILE A 145 -2.37 26.88 2.93
CA ILE A 145 -2.90 27.78 1.90
C ILE A 145 -4.23 28.27 2.46
N ARG A 146 -4.36 29.59 2.69
CA ARG A 146 -5.60 30.15 3.25
C ARG A 146 -6.68 30.04 2.19
N ASP A 147 -7.93 29.83 2.61
CA ASP A 147 -9.11 29.77 1.72
C ASP A 147 -9.27 31.01 0.81
N GLU A 148 -8.53 32.10 1.09
CA GLU A 148 -8.51 33.37 0.37
C GLU A 148 -7.49 33.41 -0.79
N ASP A 149 -6.59 32.42 -0.89
CA ASP A 149 -5.50 32.38 -1.88
C ASP A 149 -5.87 31.62 -3.17
N TRP A 150 -7.16 31.34 -3.37
CA TRP A 150 -7.76 30.77 -4.59
C TRP A 150 -8.55 31.83 -5.36
#